data_AF-A0A1J5MBY2-F1
#
_entry.id   AF-A0A1J5MBY2-F1
#
_cell.length_a   1.000
_cell.length_b   1.000
_cell.length_c   1.000
_cell.angle_alpha   90.00
_cell.angle_beta   90.00
_cell.angle_gamma   90.00
#
_symmetry.space_group_name_H-M   'P 1'
#
loop_
_entity.id
_entity.type
_entity.pdbx_description
1 polymer ?
#
loop_
_entity_poly.entity_id
_entity_poly.type
_entity_poly.pdbx_seq_one_letter_code
_entity_poly.pdbx_strand_id
1 'polypeptide(L)'
;MFLGISVFARADAWDNLTHEQAHKVENFLKKNPFIIDWCDCCGSGEAAYLLKVNSTKIVPCTWDKKQYSVVAKATRIARFQVSAQGIDDYHTDPADRKVEYTIYMNYTFAYDHHMKWAVPMHKLIDYSTNGPICFGATNYPDPSDDGVAIKDSDYIDWFAKHITK
;
A
#
# COMPACT_ATOMS: atom_id res chain seq x y z
N MET A 1 -10.89 -6.12 40.58
CA MET A 1 -10.19 -5.20 39.67
C MET A 1 -9.92 -5.97 38.39
N PHE A 2 -10.83 -5.91 37.42
CA PHE A 2 -10.67 -6.56 36.12
C PHE A 2 -9.68 -5.72 35.30
N LEU A 3 -8.45 -6.20 35.12
CA LEU A 3 -7.54 -5.69 34.11
C LEU A 3 -8.12 -6.09 32.75
N GLY A 4 -8.84 -5.16 32.13
CA GLY A 4 -9.23 -5.27 30.73
C GLY A 4 -7.97 -5.28 29.88
N ILE A 5 -7.61 -6.46 29.39
CA ILE A 5 -6.62 -6.60 28.32
C ILE A 5 -7.27 -5.96 27.11
N SER A 6 -6.91 -4.71 26.81
CA SER A 6 -7.22 -4.09 25.52
C SER A 6 -6.47 -4.86 24.45
N VAL A 7 -7.09 -5.92 23.94
CA VAL A 7 -6.70 -6.53 22.68
C VAL A 7 -7.03 -5.47 21.64
N PHE A 8 -6.03 -4.68 21.21
CA PHE A 8 -6.15 -3.88 20.01
C PHE A 8 -6.51 -4.85 18.89
N ALA A 9 -7.78 -4.88 18.51
CA ALA A 9 -8.23 -5.64 17.36
C ALA A 9 -7.46 -5.07 16.17
N ARG A 10 -6.54 -5.87 15.62
CA ARG A 10 -5.89 -5.56 14.34
C ARG A 10 -7.00 -5.31 13.33
N ALA A 11 -6.86 -4.30 12.49
CA ALA A 11 -7.81 -4.14 11.40
C ALA A 11 -7.80 -5.42 10.54
N ASP A 12 -8.95 -5.78 9.98
CA ASP A 12 -9.01 -6.90 9.05
C ASP A 12 -8.46 -6.44 7.69
N ALA A 13 -7.66 -7.26 7.03
CA ALA A 13 -7.16 -6.94 5.69
C ALA A 13 -8.32 -7.03 4.68
N TRP A 14 -8.63 -5.93 3.99
CA TRP A 14 -9.80 -5.86 3.10
C TRP A 14 -9.43 -6.11 1.65
N ASP A 15 -9.66 -7.32 1.14
CA ASP A 15 -9.42 -7.66 -0.27
C ASP A 15 -10.67 -8.19 -0.98
N ASN A 16 -11.83 -8.17 -0.33
CA ASN A 16 -13.09 -8.67 -0.87
C ASN A 16 -13.77 -7.60 -1.73
N LEU A 17 -13.64 -7.72 -3.04
CA LEU A 17 -14.14 -6.75 -4.01
C LEU A 17 -15.30 -7.33 -4.80
N THR A 18 -16.25 -6.49 -5.17
CA THR A 18 -17.11 -6.80 -6.32
C THR A 18 -16.24 -6.91 -7.58
N HIS A 19 -16.76 -7.60 -8.59
CA HIS A 19 -16.05 -7.72 -9.86
C HIS A 19 -15.73 -6.34 -10.48
N GLU A 20 -16.68 -5.40 -10.42
CA GLU A 20 -16.48 -4.04 -10.91
C GLU A 20 -15.36 -3.30 -10.16
N GLN A 21 -15.35 -3.38 -8.82
CA GLN A 21 -14.27 -2.80 -8.01
C GLN A 21 -12.92 -3.43 -8.34
N ALA A 22 -12.85 -4.75 -8.50
CA ALA A 22 -11.61 -5.45 -8.87
C ALA A 22 -11.05 -4.95 -10.21
N HIS A 23 -11.90 -4.73 -11.21
CA HIS A 23 -11.50 -4.11 -12.49
C HIS A 23 -11.06 -2.65 -12.32
N LYS A 24 -11.70 -1.87 -11.45
CA LYS A 24 -11.27 -0.51 -11.12
C LYS A 24 -9.88 -0.50 -10.50
N VAL A 25 -9.60 -1.41 -9.55
CA VAL A 25 -8.26 -1.59 -8.96
C VAL A 25 -7.24 -1.92 -10.05
N GLU A 26 -7.55 -2.89 -10.91
CA GLU A 26 -6.65 -3.32 -11.97
C GLU A 26 -6.28 -2.16 -12.91
N ASN A 27 -7.28 -1.38 -13.33
CA ASN A 27 -7.09 -0.23 -14.21
C ASN A 27 -6.39 0.95 -13.53
N PHE A 28 -6.62 1.14 -12.23
CA PHE A 28 -5.93 2.15 -11.44
C PHE A 28 -4.43 1.83 -11.35
N LEU A 29 -4.08 0.59 -11.00
CA LEU A 29 -2.68 0.16 -10.83
C LEU A 29 -1.89 0.13 -12.14
N LYS A 30 -2.55 -0.04 -13.29
CA LYS A 30 -1.92 0.15 -14.62
C LYS A 30 -1.43 1.57 -14.85
N LYS A 31 -2.07 2.57 -14.22
CA LYS A 31 -1.71 4.00 -14.35
C LYS A 31 -0.84 4.49 -13.19
N ASN A 32 -0.99 3.89 -12.02
CA ASN A 32 -0.27 4.24 -10.79
C ASN A 32 0.43 2.96 -10.25
N PRO A 33 1.57 2.56 -10.83
CA PRO A 33 2.18 1.27 -10.53
C PRO A 33 2.97 1.25 -9.22
N PHE A 34 3.27 2.40 -8.61
CA PHE A 34 4.02 2.47 -7.36
C PHE A 34 3.07 2.53 -6.18
N ILE A 35 3.14 1.53 -5.30
CA ILE A 35 2.29 1.40 -4.10
C ILE A 35 3.15 1.16 -2.87
N ILE A 36 2.63 1.48 -1.71
CA ILE A 36 3.25 1.19 -0.41
C ILE A 36 2.45 0.07 0.25
N ASP A 37 3.13 -1.03 0.57
CA ASP A 37 2.63 -2.11 1.39
C ASP A 37 2.88 -1.75 2.85
N TRP A 38 1.85 -1.26 3.55
CA TRP A 38 1.97 -0.83 4.93
C TRP A 38 0.62 -0.87 5.66
N CYS A 39 0.65 -1.36 6.89
CA CYS A 39 -0.47 -1.27 7.81
C CYS A 39 -0.15 -0.30 8.96
N ASP A 40 -0.73 0.89 8.90
CA ASP A 40 -0.58 1.98 9.88
C ASP A 40 -1.28 1.71 11.23
N CYS A 41 -2.04 0.62 11.33
CA CYS A 41 -2.84 0.24 12.49
C CYS A 41 -2.53 -1.16 13.05
N CYS A 42 -1.54 -1.89 12.51
CA CYS A 42 -1.25 -3.29 12.87
C CYS A 42 -0.28 -3.46 14.06
N GLY A 43 0.29 -2.36 14.56
CA GLY A 43 1.26 -2.33 15.66
C GLY A 43 2.61 -1.72 15.24
N SER A 44 3.50 -1.51 16.21
CA SER A 44 4.84 -0.98 15.94
C SER A 44 5.74 -2.03 15.30
N GLY A 45 6.57 -1.60 14.33
CA GLY A 45 7.60 -2.45 13.72
C GLY A 45 7.13 -3.36 12.59
N GLU A 46 5.88 -3.26 12.14
CA GLU A 46 5.43 -3.95 10.93
C GLU A 46 6.21 -3.44 9.72
N ALA A 47 6.73 -4.36 8.92
CA ALA A 47 7.58 -3.99 7.80
C ALA A 47 6.76 -3.29 6.71
N ALA A 48 7.28 -2.16 6.23
CA ALA A 48 6.69 -1.44 5.11
C ALA A 48 7.61 -1.47 3.89
N TYR A 49 7.02 -1.55 2.71
CA TYR A 49 7.76 -1.66 1.46
C TYR A 49 7.19 -0.75 0.38
N LEU A 50 8.07 -0.19 -0.44
CA LEU A 50 7.70 0.41 -1.71
C LEU A 50 7.72 -0.67 -2.79
N LEU A 51 6.58 -0.86 -3.45
CA LEU A 51 6.40 -1.86 -4.49
C LEU A 51 6.15 -1.19 -5.83
N LYS A 52 6.75 -1.77 -6.87
CA LYS A 52 6.41 -1.55 -8.27
C LYS A 52 5.54 -2.69 -8.77
N VAL A 53 4.29 -2.40 -9.08
CA VAL A 53 3.33 -3.34 -9.65
C VAL A 53 3.68 -3.57 -11.12
N ASN A 54 4.02 -4.81 -11.47
CA ASN A 54 4.37 -5.19 -12.84
C ASN A 54 3.16 -5.70 -13.63
N SER A 55 2.27 -6.42 -12.95
CA SER A 55 1.03 -6.94 -13.51
C SER A 55 0.06 -7.31 -12.41
N THR A 56 -1.23 -7.33 -12.71
CA THR A 56 -2.30 -7.68 -11.80
C THR A 56 -3.16 -8.80 -12.38
N LYS A 57 -3.84 -9.53 -11.50
CA LYS A 57 -4.82 -10.57 -11.85
C LYS A 57 -5.97 -10.55 -10.86
N ILE A 58 -7.18 -10.63 -11.37
CA ILE A 58 -8.38 -10.84 -10.55
C ILE A 58 -8.50 -12.34 -10.24
N VAL A 59 -8.69 -12.67 -8.97
CA VAL A 59 -8.86 -14.04 -8.47
C VAL A 59 -10.07 -14.12 -7.54
N PRO A 60 -10.65 -15.30 -7.30
CA PRO A 60 -11.67 -15.45 -6.27
C PRO A 60 -11.12 -15.04 -4.89
N CYS A 61 -11.89 -14.29 -4.12
CA CYS A 61 -11.51 -13.95 -2.75
C CYS A 61 -11.46 -15.22 -1.89
N THR A 62 -10.43 -15.32 -1.05
CA THR A 62 -10.11 -16.56 -0.31
C THR A 62 -11.12 -16.88 0.77
N TRP A 63 -11.75 -15.86 1.35
CA TRP A 63 -12.67 -15.98 2.48
C TRP A 63 -14.13 -15.63 2.13
N ASP A 64 -14.39 -14.91 1.03
CA ASP A 64 -15.72 -14.77 0.43
C ASP A 64 -15.71 -15.19 -1.04
N LYS A 65 -16.18 -16.42 -1.32
CA LYS A 65 -16.20 -16.99 -2.67
C LYS A 65 -17.13 -16.27 -3.66
N LYS A 66 -17.98 -15.35 -3.19
CA LYS A 66 -18.84 -14.52 -4.06
C LYS A 66 -18.14 -13.22 -4.49
N GLN A 67 -17.00 -12.91 -3.89
CA GLN A 67 -16.21 -11.72 -4.15
C GLN A 67 -14.87 -12.09 -4.78
N TYR A 68 -14.12 -11.07 -5.15
CA TYR A 68 -12.87 -11.17 -5.88
C TYR A 68 -11.77 -10.43 -5.14
N SER A 69 -10.54 -10.90 -5.27
CA SER A 69 -9.35 -10.17 -4.83
C SER A 69 -8.51 -9.81 -6.05
N VAL A 70 -7.65 -8.80 -5.91
CA VAL A 70 -6.66 -8.46 -6.93
C VAL A 70 -5.29 -8.85 -6.41
N VAL A 71 -4.59 -9.68 -7.16
CA VAL A 71 -3.22 -10.11 -6.86
C VAL A 71 -2.26 -9.47 -7.85
N ALA A 72 -1.26 -8.78 -7.34
CA ALA A 72 -0.19 -8.17 -8.10
C ALA A 72 1.07 -9.04 -8.10
N LYS A 73 1.67 -9.20 -9.27
CA LYS A 73 3.11 -9.52 -9.35
C LYS A 73 3.85 -8.21 -9.27
N ALA A 74 4.62 -8.02 -8.22
CA ALA A 74 5.30 -6.76 -7.93
C ALA A 74 6.78 -7.00 -7.60
N THR A 75 7.55 -5.93 -7.63
CA THR A 75 8.92 -5.90 -7.13
C THR A 75 8.96 -4.96 -5.94
N ARG A 76 9.45 -5.43 -4.79
CA ARG A 76 9.83 -4.56 -3.67
C ARG A 76 11.13 -3.86 -4.06
N ILE A 77 11.06 -2.55 -4.25
CA ILE A 77 12.18 -1.71 -4.71
C ILE A 77 12.86 -0.95 -3.57
N ALA A 78 12.17 -0.82 -2.43
CA ALA A 78 12.73 -0.35 -1.18
C ALA A 78 11.95 -0.91 0.02
N ARG A 79 12.63 -0.96 1.16
CA ARG A 79 12.03 -1.19 2.47
C ARG A 79 12.11 0.10 3.26
N PHE A 80 11.00 0.56 3.83
CA PHE A 80 11.01 1.70 4.73
C PHE A 80 11.61 1.31 6.08
N GLN A 81 12.34 2.22 6.70
CA GLN A 81 12.60 2.12 8.13
C GLN A 81 11.29 2.40 8.89
N VAL A 82 11.07 1.68 9.98
CA VAL A 82 9.83 1.75 10.76
C VAL A 82 10.15 1.96 12.23
N SER A 83 9.40 2.87 12.84
CA SER A 83 9.50 3.18 14.26
C SER A 83 8.16 2.93 14.95
N ALA A 84 8.08 3.23 16.25
CA ALA A 84 6.80 3.21 16.97
C ALA A 84 5.83 4.30 16.47
N GLN A 85 6.33 5.30 15.75
CA GLN A 85 5.59 6.45 15.24
C GLN A 85 5.03 6.24 13.82
N GLY A 86 5.47 5.18 13.12
CA GLY A 86 5.06 4.89 11.75
C GLY A 86 6.24 4.59 10.83
N ILE A 87 6.00 4.67 9.51
CA ILE A 87 7.07 4.59 8.51
C ILE A 87 7.88 5.88 8.50
N ASP A 88 9.18 5.74 8.33
CA ASP A 88 10.11 6.82 8.03
C ASP A 88 10.24 6.91 6.51
N ASP A 89 9.67 7.96 5.93
CA ASP A 89 9.68 8.25 4.50
C ASP A 89 10.99 8.88 4.00
N TYR A 90 11.94 9.17 4.88
CA TYR A 90 13.26 9.73 4.53
C TYR A 90 14.38 8.68 4.57
N HIS A 91 14.12 7.50 5.15
CA HIS A 91 15.10 6.43 5.25
C HIS A 91 14.57 5.12 4.70
N THR A 92 15.21 4.62 3.65
CA THR A 92 14.87 3.34 3.06
C THR A 92 16.09 2.45 2.89
N ASP A 93 15.93 1.16 3.14
CA ASP A 93 16.91 0.15 2.76
C ASP A 93 16.63 -0.34 1.32
N PRO A 94 17.68 -0.67 0.54
CA PRO A 94 17.49 -1.20 -0.80
C PRO A 94 16.77 -2.54 -0.77
N ALA A 95 15.85 -2.74 -1.71
CA ALA A 95 15.22 -4.02 -1.95
C ALA A 95 15.19 -4.31 -3.46
N ASP A 96 15.28 -5.59 -3.81
CA ASP A 96 15.04 -6.05 -5.18
C ASP A 96 14.47 -7.47 -5.13
N ARG A 97 13.22 -7.56 -4.66
CA ARG A 97 12.54 -8.84 -4.48
C ARG A 97 11.22 -8.87 -5.21
N LYS A 98 11.10 -9.81 -6.15
CA LYS A 98 9.81 -10.16 -6.76
C LYS A 98 8.90 -10.82 -5.74
N VAL A 99 7.67 -10.36 -5.67
CA VAL A 99 6.63 -10.84 -4.75
C VAL A 99 5.32 -11.01 -5.49
N GLU A 100 4.51 -11.95 -5.01
CA GLU A 100 3.08 -11.96 -5.26
C GLU A 100 2.41 -11.28 -4.06
N TYR A 101 1.60 -10.26 -4.32
CA TYR A 101 1.03 -9.37 -3.31
C TYR A 101 -0.45 -9.19 -3.54
N THR A 102 -1.28 -9.52 -2.55
CA THR A 102 -2.71 -9.20 -2.57
C THR A 102 -2.89 -7.71 -2.33
N ILE A 103 -3.67 -7.05 -3.18
CA ILE A 103 -4.04 -5.65 -2.99
C ILE A 103 -5.12 -5.58 -1.91
N TYR A 104 -4.80 -4.89 -0.83
CA TYR A 104 -5.70 -4.66 0.28
C TYR A 104 -6.17 -3.22 0.28
N MET A 105 -7.47 -3.01 0.43
CA MET A 105 -8.09 -1.69 0.38
C MET A 105 -7.63 -0.77 1.52
N ASN A 106 -7.18 -1.34 2.64
CA ASN A 106 -6.69 -0.61 3.80
C ASN A 106 -5.18 -0.71 4.06
N TYR A 107 -4.45 -1.67 3.45
CA TYR A 107 -2.99 -1.84 3.66
C TYR A 107 -2.16 -1.54 2.42
N THR A 108 -2.81 -1.35 1.28
CA THR A 108 -2.16 -0.85 0.08
C THR A 108 -2.40 0.65 0.00
N PHE A 109 -1.33 1.42 0.05
CA PHE A 109 -1.34 2.86 -0.12
C PHE A 109 -0.91 3.18 -1.54
N ALA A 110 -1.61 4.08 -2.21
CA ALA A 110 -1.31 4.48 -3.57
C ALA A 110 -1.45 6.00 -3.76
N TYR A 111 -0.85 6.49 -4.82
CA TYR A 111 -0.78 7.92 -5.11
C TYR A 111 -2.14 8.53 -5.42
N ASP A 112 -2.51 9.53 -4.62
CA ASP A 112 -3.63 10.43 -4.88
C ASP A 112 -3.13 11.68 -5.62
N HIS A 113 -3.59 11.87 -6.86
CA HIS A 113 -3.24 13.04 -7.69
C HIS A 113 -3.73 14.37 -7.10
N HIS A 114 -4.79 14.35 -6.29
CA HIS A 114 -5.36 15.57 -5.70
C HIS A 114 -4.56 16.03 -4.49
N MET A 115 -4.22 15.10 -3.61
CA MET A 115 -3.50 15.38 -2.36
C MET A 115 -1.98 15.33 -2.51
N LYS A 116 -1.49 14.75 -3.62
CA LYS A 116 -0.09 14.43 -3.88
C LYS A 116 0.56 13.51 -2.81
N TRP A 117 -0.24 12.71 -2.13
CA TRP A 117 0.19 11.78 -1.07
C TRP A 117 -0.16 10.33 -1.41
N ALA A 118 0.51 9.40 -0.74
CA ALA A 118 0.07 8.00 -0.70
C ALA A 118 -1.07 7.86 0.31
N VAL A 119 -2.19 7.32 -0.13
CA VAL A 119 -3.38 7.08 0.70
C VAL A 119 -3.91 5.65 0.52
N PRO A 120 -4.61 5.08 1.50
CA PRO A 120 -5.20 3.76 1.37
C PRO A 120 -6.10 3.65 0.14
N MET A 121 -6.04 2.51 -0.55
CA MET A 121 -6.79 2.24 -1.78
C MET A 121 -8.31 2.47 -1.65
N HIS A 122 -8.91 2.27 -0.46
CA HIS A 122 -10.33 2.53 -0.23
C HIS A 122 -10.73 4.01 -0.32
N LYS A 123 -9.76 4.95 -0.26
CA LYS A 123 -10.02 6.37 -0.50
C LYS A 123 -10.04 6.71 -2.00
N LEU A 124 -9.40 5.89 -2.83
CA LEU A 124 -9.25 6.09 -4.28
C LEU A 124 -10.28 5.32 -5.09
N ILE A 125 -10.82 4.24 -4.53
CA ILE A 125 -11.78 3.36 -5.16
C ILE A 125 -12.93 3.16 -4.18
N ASP A 126 -14.13 3.47 -4.64
CA ASP A 126 -15.35 3.37 -3.84
C ASP A 126 -15.48 1.96 -3.25
N TYR A 127 -15.44 1.90 -1.92
CA TYR A 127 -15.38 0.69 -1.14
C TYR A 127 -16.16 0.90 0.16
N SER A 128 -17.33 0.28 0.27
CA SER A 128 -18.16 0.36 1.47
C SER A 128 -17.64 -0.60 2.53
N THR A 129 -17.29 -0.09 3.71
CA THR A 129 -16.81 -0.90 4.83
C THR A 129 -17.29 -0.31 6.15
N ASN A 130 -17.65 -1.20 7.08
CA ASN A 130 -18.08 -0.89 8.45
C ASN A 130 -17.00 -1.22 9.49
N GLY A 131 -15.81 -1.62 9.06
CA GLY A 131 -14.70 -1.99 9.94
C GLY A 131 -13.85 -0.78 10.35
N PRO A 132 -12.93 -0.95 11.33
CA PRO A 132 -12.00 0.10 11.71
C PRO A 132 -11.15 0.52 10.51
N ILE A 133 -11.22 1.81 10.16
CA ILE A 133 -10.47 2.40 9.05
C ILE A 133 -9.13 2.88 9.59
N CYS A 134 -8.07 2.52 8.89
CA CYS A 134 -6.74 3.05 9.16
C CYS A 134 -6.57 4.33 8.33
N PHE A 135 -6.38 5.46 9.02
CA PHE A 135 -6.60 6.79 8.43
C PHE A 135 -5.39 7.35 7.70
N GLY A 136 -4.23 6.68 7.81
CA GLY A 136 -2.93 7.18 7.39
C GLY A 136 -2.94 7.81 6.00
N ALA A 137 -2.12 8.84 5.86
CA ALA A 137 -1.55 9.26 4.60
C ALA A 137 -0.05 9.35 4.83
N THR A 138 0.73 9.14 3.78
CA THR A 138 2.19 9.22 3.87
C THR A 138 2.76 9.71 2.57
N ASN A 139 4.03 10.11 2.55
CA ASN A 139 4.69 10.53 1.33
C ASN A 139 5.36 9.34 0.65
N TYR A 140 5.63 9.54 -0.63
CA TYR A 140 6.58 8.72 -1.34
C TYR A 140 8.00 9.22 -1.00
N PRO A 141 8.96 8.31 -0.75
CA PRO A 141 10.34 8.69 -0.45
C PRO A 141 11.00 9.36 -1.66
N ASP A 142 11.61 10.53 -1.46
CA ASP A 142 12.31 11.26 -2.52
C ASP A 142 13.64 10.53 -2.85
N PRO A 143 13.85 10.06 -4.09
CA PRO A 143 15.10 9.41 -4.46
C PRO A 143 16.37 10.27 -4.32
N SER A 144 16.23 11.58 -4.17
CA SER A 144 17.35 12.53 -4.02
C SER A 144 17.75 12.79 -2.57
N ASP A 145 16.95 12.34 -1.60
CA ASP A 145 17.28 12.47 -0.18
C ASP A 145 18.42 11.53 0.23
N ASP A 146 19.35 12.03 1.05
CA ASP A 146 20.58 11.30 1.45
C ASP A 146 20.30 9.94 2.15
N GLY A 147 19.12 9.79 2.78
CA GLY A 147 18.69 8.57 3.48
C GLY A 147 17.94 7.56 2.59
N VAL A 148 17.61 7.92 1.35
CA VAL A 148 16.74 7.12 0.48
C VAL A 148 17.58 6.27 -0.50
N ALA A 149 17.61 4.96 -0.26
CA ALA A 149 18.29 3.99 -1.11
C ALA A 149 17.37 3.34 -2.16
N ILE A 150 16.81 4.13 -3.09
CA ILE A 150 15.99 3.62 -4.21
C ILE A 150 16.75 3.75 -5.54
N LYS A 151 16.85 2.65 -6.28
CA LYS A 151 17.59 2.58 -7.56
C LYS A 151 16.72 2.26 -8.78
N ASP A 152 15.42 2.02 -8.59
CA ASP A 152 14.51 1.74 -9.72
C ASP A 152 14.32 3.00 -10.55
N SER A 153 14.78 2.98 -11.81
CA SER A 153 14.73 4.13 -12.73
C SER A 153 13.30 4.59 -12.99
N ASP A 154 12.36 3.64 -13.12
CA ASP A 154 10.97 3.98 -13.43
C ASP A 154 10.31 4.70 -12.25
N TYR A 155 10.69 4.34 -11.01
CA TYR A 155 10.26 5.09 -9.82
C TYR A 155 10.81 6.50 -9.82
N ILE A 156 12.10 6.68 -10.11
CA ILE A 156 12.74 8.00 -10.16
C ILE A 156 12.05 8.90 -11.20
N ASP A 157 11.81 8.38 -12.40
CA ASP A 157 11.11 9.09 -13.47
C ASP A 157 9.66 9.41 -13.10
N TRP A 158 8.97 8.45 -12.47
CA TRP A 158 7.61 8.64 -12.00
C TRP A 158 7.52 9.71 -10.91
N PHE A 159 8.42 9.68 -9.92
CA PHE A 159 8.47 10.63 -8.82
C PHE A 159 8.68 12.05 -9.34
N ALA A 160 9.66 12.23 -10.23
CA ALA A 160 9.96 13.52 -10.86
C ALA A 160 8.82 14.07 -11.74
N LYS A 161 7.93 13.20 -12.23
CA LYS A 161 6.79 13.60 -13.06
C LYS A 161 5.55 13.96 -12.25
N HIS A 162 5.30 13.29 -11.13
CA HIS A 162 4.02 13.39 -10.41
C HIS A 162 4.14 14.08 -9.04
N ILE A 163 5.29 13.99 -8.37
CA ILE A 163 5.45 14.53 -7.01
C ILE A 163 6.09 15.93 -7.04
N THR A 164 7.19 16.10 -7.77
CA THR A 164 7.99 17.35 -7.75
C THR A 164 7.46 18.47 -8.66
N LYS A 165 6.55 18.15 -9.59
CA LYS A 165 5.87 19.10 -10.47
C LYS A 165 4.49 19.44 -9.94
#